data_AF-U4V9P8-F1
#
_entry.id   AF-U4V9P8-F1
#
_cell.length_a   1.000
_cell.length_b   1.000
_cell.length_c   1.000
_cell.angle_alpha   90.00
_cell.angle_beta   90.00
_cell.angle_gamma   90.00
#
_symmetry.space_group_name_H-M   'P 1'
#
loop_
_entity.id
_entity.type
_entity.pdbx_description
1 polymer ?
#
loop_
_entity_poly.entity_id
_entity_poly.type
_entity_poly.pdbx_seq_one_letter_code
_entity_poly.pdbx_strand_id
1 'polypeptide(L)'
;MPPQTSYKISEARKNFAEVLDRANQGEEIVIMRGNEVYARIGPAADGGKRPFGLLRHRRLPDNLFDTVDAEQAAIDAGDWNDDTGVWQGKSNNSENTQ
;
A
#
# COMPACT_ATOMS: atom_id res chain seq x y z
N MET A 1 8.97 0.39 -28.20
CA MET A 1 8.26 -0.38 -27.17
C MET A 1 9.30 -0.93 -26.22
N PRO A 2 9.16 -0.76 -24.90
CA PRO A 2 10.08 -1.41 -23.96
C PRO A 2 9.94 -2.94 -24.07
N PRO A 3 11.02 -3.71 -23.84
CA PRO A 3 10.95 -5.16 -23.80
C PRO A 3 9.95 -5.59 -22.72
N GLN A 4 9.00 -6.46 -23.10
CA GLN A 4 8.04 -7.08 -22.19
C GLN A 4 8.36 -8.56 -22.05
N THR A 5 8.62 -9.00 -20.84
CA THR A 5 8.88 -10.42 -20.54
C THR A 5 7.75 -10.98 -19.69
N SER A 6 7.18 -12.11 -20.12
CA SER A 6 6.11 -12.80 -19.39
C SER A 6 6.66 -13.94 -18.53
N TYR A 7 6.34 -13.96 -17.24
CA TYR A 7 6.71 -15.04 -16.32
C TYR A 7 5.48 -15.73 -15.75
N LYS A 8 5.55 -17.06 -15.54
CA LYS A 8 4.57 -17.75 -14.71
C LYS A 8 4.81 -17.41 -13.24
N ILE A 9 3.74 -17.39 -12.43
CA ILE A 9 3.80 -17.16 -10.98
C ILE A 9 4.89 -17.99 -10.28
N SER A 10 5.05 -19.26 -10.66
CA SER A 10 6.04 -20.16 -10.04
C SER A 10 7.49 -19.75 -10.31
N GLU A 11 7.77 -19.22 -11.50
CA GLU A 11 9.13 -18.79 -11.90
C GLU A 11 9.45 -17.42 -11.32
N ALA A 12 8.50 -16.49 -11.38
CA ALA A 12 8.66 -15.18 -10.77
C ALA A 12 8.89 -15.24 -9.26
N ARG A 13 8.27 -16.21 -8.56
CA ARG A 13 8.49 -16.42 -7.13
C ARG A 13 9.87 -17.00 -6.83
N LYS A 14 10.40 -17.88 -7.69
CA LYS A 14 11.74 -18.49 -7.50
C LYS A 14 12.86 -17.48 -7.76
N ASN A 15 12.72 -16.68 -8.82
CA ASN A 15 13.72 -15.70 -9.24
C ASN A 15 13.27 -14.27 -8.91
N PHE A 16 12.63 -14.08 -7.76
CA PHE A 16 11.95 -12.82 -7.43
C PHE A 16 12.91 -11.63 -7.40
N ALA A 17 14.12 -11.80 -6.87
CA ALA A 17 15.14 -10.75 -6.81
C ALA A 17 15.56 -10.28 -8.22
N GLU A 18 15.82 -11.23 -9.13
CA GLU A 18 16.23 -10.93 -10.50
C GLU A 18 15.11 -10.25 -11.30
N VAL A 19 13.87 -10.72 -11.13
CA VAL A 19 12.68 -10.10 -11.72
C VAL A 19 12.54 -8.66 -11.23
N LEU A 20 12.75 -8.41 -9.94
CA LEU A 20 12.66 -7.07 -9.37
C LEU A 20 13.78 -6.14 -9.90
N ASP A 21 15.02 -6.62 -9.97
CA ASP A 21 16.16 -5.85 -10.49
C ASP A 21 15.95 -5.46 -11.95
N ARG A 22 15.45 -6.40 -12.77
CA ARG A 22 15.14 -6.14 -14.19
C ARG A 22 13.99 -5.15 -14.34
N ALA A 23 12.94 -5.27 -13.53
CA ALA A 23 11.86 -4.29 -13.53
C ALA A 23 12.36 -2.88 -13.15
N ASN A 24 13.25 -2.79 -12.15
CA ASN A 24 13.87 -1.52 -11.75
C ASN A 24 14.78 -0.91 -12.82
N GLN A 25 15.41 -1.74 -13.68
CA GLN A 25 16.20 -1.28 -14.82
C GLN A 25 15.37 -0.70 -15.98
N GLY A 26 14.03 -0.73 -15.86
CA GLY A 26 13.12 -0.18 -16.86
C GLY A 26 12.45 -1.23 -17.75
N GLU A 27 12.61 -2.51 -17.42
CA GLU A 27 11.85 -3.58 -18.07
C GLU A 27 10.44 -3.68 -17.49
N GLU A 28 9.46 -4.02 -18.32
CA GLU A 28 8.11 -4.29 -17.85
C GLU A 28 7.87 -5.80 -17.83
N ILE A 29 7.65 -6.34 -16.63
CA ILE A 29 7.50 -7.78 -16.43
C ILE A 29 6.03 -8.11 -16.18
N VAL A 30 5.49 -9.01 -17.00
CA VAL A 30 4.10 -9.45 -16.93
C VAL A 30 4.04 -10.79 -16.20
N ILE A 31 3.36 -10.83 -15.06
CA ILE A 31 3.10 -12.06 -14.31
C ILE A 31 1.84 -12.70 -14.89
N MET A 32 1.99 -13.91 -15.40
CA MET A 32 0.91 -14.71 -15.99
C MET A 32 0.40 -15.75 -14.98
N ARG A 33 -0.93 -15.89 -14.90
CA ARG A 33 -1.62 -17.00 -14.23
C ARG A 33 -2.37 -17.80 -15.30
N GLY A 34 -1.82 -18.95 -15.67
CA GLY A 34 -2.34 -19.73 -16.80
C GLY A 34 -2.22 -18.92 -18.09
N ASN A 35 -3.35 -18.52 -18.66
CA ASN A 35 -3.43 -17.75 -19.91
C ASN A 35 -3.80 -16.27 -19.71
N GLU A 36 -3.92 -15.82 -18.47
CA GLU A 36 -4.33 -14.46 -18.12
C GLU A 36 -3.21 -13.67 -17.45
N VAL A 37 -3.20 -12.36 -17.66
CA VAL A 37 -2.31 -11.43 -16.99
C VAL A 37 -2.80 -11.24 -15.55
N TYR A 38 -1.99 -11.67 -14.59
CA TYR A 38 -2.27 -11.54 -13.16
C TYR A 38 -1.77 -10.20 -12.61
N ALA A 39 -0.55 -9.81 -12.96
CA ALA A 39 0.06 -8.56 -12.51
C ALA A 39 1.11 -8.05 -13.50
N ARG A 40 1.47 -6.77 -13.37
CA ARG A 40 2.57 -6.14 -14.11
C ARG A 40 3.51 -5.49 -13.10
N ILE A 41 4.80 -5.76 -13.24
CA ILE A 41 5.86 -5.19 -12.41
C ILE A 41 6.68 -4.32 -13.36
N GLY A 42 6.69 -3.02 -13.11
CA GLY A 42 7.49 -2.07 -13.86
C GLY A 42 8.45 -1.33 -12.93
N PRO A 43 9.31 -0.46 -13.49
CA PRO A 43 10.17 0.40 -12.69
C PRO A 43 9.31 1.18 -11.69
N ALA A 44 9.84 1.37 -10.48
CA ALA A 44 9.22 2.29 -9.53
C ALA A 44 9.09 3.65 -10.23
N ALA A 45 7.86 4.06 -10.53
CA ALA A 45 7.62 5.40 -11.01
C ALA A 45 8.25 6.34 -9.99
N ASP A 46 9.15 7.22 -10.44
CA ASP A 46 9.77 8.22 -9.57
C ASP A 46 8.66 8.79 -8.70
N GLY A 47 8.74 8.48 -7.41
CA GLY A 47 7.72 8.79 -6.42
C GLY A 47 7.69 10.29 -6.19
N GLY A 48 7.28 11.03 -7.21
CA GLY A 48 6.94 12.43 -7.09
C GLY A 48 5.89 12.51 -5.99
N LYS A 49 6.14 13.39 -5.01
CA LYS A 49 5.16 13.69 -3.96
C LYS A 49 3.79 13.79 -4.62
N ARG A 50 2.84 12.97 -4.15
CA ARG A 50 1.46 13.01 -4.66
C ARG A 50 1.05 14.48 -4.70
N PRO A 51 0.60 15.00 -5.84
CA PRO A 51 0.21 16.39 -5.92
C PRO A 51 -0.82 16.63 -4.82
N PHE A 52 -0.67 17.73 -4.08
CA PHE A 52 -1.65 18.09 -3.07
C PHE A 52 -3.04 18.06 -3.70
N GLY A 53 -3.99 17.44 -2.99
CA GLY A 53 -5.37 17.32 -3.46
C GLY A 53 -6.04 18.68 -3.69
N LEU A 54 -7.32 18.65 -4.03
CA LEU A 54 -8.12 19.85 -4.34
C LEU A 54 -8.04 20.96 -3.26
N LEU A 55 -7.75 20.58 -2.01
CA LEU A 55 -7.68 21.47 -0.86
C LEU A 55 -6.31 22.15 -0.66
N ARG A 56 -5.35 22.04 -1.59
CA ARG A 56 -4.00 22.64 -1.45
C ARG A 56 -3.99 24.14 -1.16
N HIS A 57 -5.02 24.86 -1.62
CA HIS A 57 -5.16 26.31 -1.43
C HIS A 57 -6.04 26.69 -0.24
N ARG A 58 -6.67 25.71 0.40
CA ARG A 58 -7.54 25.95 1.54
C ARG A 58 -6.73 25.78 2.81
N ARG A 59 -6.44 26.90 3.46
CA ARG A 59 -5.83 26.88 4.80
C ARG A 59 -6.88 26.36 5.78
N LEU A 60 -6.58 25.27 6.46
CA LEU A 60 -7.38 24.80 7.59
C LEU A 60 -7.15 25.78 8.76
N PRO A 61 -8.21 26.18 9.49
CA PRO A 61 -8.06 26.99 10.69
C PRO A 61 -7.16 26.28 11.71
N ASP A 62 -6.30 27.02 12.40
CA ASP A 62 -5.40 26.43 13.41
C ASP A 62 -6.19 25.85 14.61
N ASN A 63 -7.42 26.30 14.80
CA ASN A 63 -8.32 25.89 15.87
C ASN A 63 -9.36 24.83 15.47
N LEU A 64 -9.17 24.15 14.33
CA LEU A 64 -10.14 23.20 13.78
C LEU A 64 -10.47 22.05 14.76
N PHE A 65 -9.52 21.67 15.61
CA PHE A 65 -9.65 20.57 16.56
C PHE A 65 -9.72 21.04 18.02
N ASP A 66 -9.85 22.35 18.26
CA ASP A 66 -9.86 22.91 19.62
C ASP A 66 -11.22 22.73 20.32
N THR A 67 -12.26 22.37 19.56
CA THR A 67 -13.57 22.06 20.12
C THR A 67 -13.53 20.70 20.81
N VAL A 68 -13.84 20.68 22.10
CA VAL A 68 -13.98 19.43 22.85
C VAL A 68 -15.24 18.71 22.37
N ASP A 69 -15.02 17.62 21.64
CA ASP A 69 -16.06 16.67 21.29
C ASP A 69 -16.09 15.56 22.34
N ALA A 70 -17.25 15.37 22.99
CA ALA A 70 -17.42 14.37 24.03
C ALA A 70 -17.26 12.94 23.50
N GLU A 71 -17.61 12.70 22.23
CA GLU A 71 -17.43 11.40 21.58
C GLU A 71 -15.94 11.12 21.36
N GLN A 72 -15.20 12.10 20.85
CA GLN A 72 -13.75 11.98 20.68
C GLN A 72 -13.02 11.85 22.02
N ALA A 73 -13.45 12.60 23.03
CA ALA A 73 -12.88 12.52 24.38
C ALA A 73 -13.08 11.13 25.01
N ALA A 74 -14.20 10.47 24.73
CA ALA A 74 -14.44 9.09 25.15
C ALA A 74 -13.48 8.13 24.43
N ILE A 75 -13.33 8.26 23.11
CA ILE A 75 -12.38 7.47 22.32
C ILE A 75 -10.93 7.67 22.82
N ASP A 76 -10.52 8.91 23.06
CA ASP A 76 -9.17 9.26 23.55
C ASP A 76 -8.93 8.73 24.98
N ALA A 77 -9.97 8.65 25.81
CA ALA A 77 -9.94 8.03 27.13
C ALA A 77 -9.92 6.49 27.09
N GLY A 78 -9.97 5.90 25.89
CA GLY A 78 -9.99 4.46 25.69
C GLY A 78 -11.37 3.85 25.93
N ASP A 79 -12.45 4.63 25.78
CA ASP A 79 -13.80 4.10 25.69
C ASP A 79 -14.00 3.54 24.27
N TRP A 80 -13.80 2.22 24.16
CA TRP A 80 -13.88 1.50 22.90
C TRP A 80 -15.33 1.28 22.52
N ASN A 81 -15.79 1.89 21.43
CA ASN A 81 -17.05 1.52 20.80
C ASN A 81 -16.79 0.78 19.47
N ASP A 82 -17.35 -0.44 19.35
CA ASP A 82 -17.33 -1.28 18.14
C ASP A 82 -17.95 -0.57 16.92
N ASP A 83 -18.74 0.49 17.12
CA ASP A 83 -19.36 1.27 16.05
C ASP A 83 -18.36 2.12 15.23
N THR A 84 -17.16 2.39 15.75
CA THR A 84 -16.17 3.29 15.11
C THR A 84 -15.27 2.60 14.07
N GLY A 85 -15.37 1.27 13.93
CA GLY A 85 -14.63 0.51 12.92
C GLY A 85 -13.10 0.47 13.11
N VAL A 86 -12.60 0.78 14.31
CA VAL A 86 -11.18 0.74 14.63
C VAL A 86 -10.73 -0.72 14.85
N TRP A 87 -9.99 -1.27 13.89
CA TRP A 87 -9.58 -2.67 13.88
C TRP A 87 -8.49 -2.97 14.93
N GLN A 88 -8.78 -3.89 15.87
CA GLN A 88 -7.88 -4.31 16.95
C GLN A 88 -7.31 -5.73 16.75
N GLY A 89 -6.90 -6.10 15.53
CA GLY A 89 -6.26 -7.39 15.32
C GLY A 89 -4.82 -7.38 15.87
N LYS A 90 -4.47 -8.35 16.74
CA LYS A 90 -3.06 -8.67 17.01
C LYS A 90 -2.41 -9.00 15.66
N SER A 91 -1.26 -8.40 15.36
CA SER A 91 -0.44 -8.87 14.24
C SER A 91 -0.14 -10.34 14.50
N ASN A 92 -0.67 -11.23 13.68
CA ASN A 92 -0.30 -12.64 13.72
C ASN A 92 1.18 -12.72 13.32
N ASN A 93 2.08 -12.53 14.28
CA ASN A 93 3.48 -12.86 14.09
C ASN A 93 3.54 -14.39 14.09
N SER A 94 3.37 -14.99 12.91
CA SER A 94 3.65 -16.40 12.72
C SER A 94 5.16 -16.59 12.81
N GLU A 95 5.66 -16.74 14.05
CA GLU A 95 6.96 -17.35 14.30
C GLU A 95 6.89 -18.79 13.79
N ASN A 96 7.41 -18.97 12.58
CA ASN A 96 7.66 -20.25 11.98
C ASN A 96 8.95 -20.81 12.59
N THR A 97 8.82 -21.60 13.66
CA THR A 97 9.93 -22.38 14.21
C THR A 97 9.66 -23.86 13.97
N GLN A 98 10.59 -24.47 13.24
CA GLN A 98 10.70 -25.90 12.95
C GLN A 98 10.76 -26.78 14.20
#